data_AF-W1YSH1-F1
#
_entry.id   AF-W1YSH1-F1
#
_cell.length_a   1.000
_cell.length_b   1.000
_cell.length_c   1.000
_cell.angle_alpha   90.00
_cell.angle_beta   90.00
_cell.angle_gamma   90.00
#
_symmetry.space_group_name_H-M   'P 1'
#
loop_
_entity.id
_entity.type
_entity.pdbx_description
1 polymer ?
#
loop_
_entity_poly.entity_id
_entity_poly.type
_entity_poly.pdbx_seq_one_letter_code
_entity_poly.pdbx_strand_id
1 'polypeptide(L)'
;LFCCGIVTLLQCIGIGRFMGIRLPVIMSVTFAAVTPMIAIGMNPDIGLLGIFGATIAAGFITTLLAPLIGRLMPLFPPLVTGVV
;
A
#
# COMPACT_ATOMS: atom_id res chain seq x y z
N LEU A 1 2.13 2.37 14.20
CA LEU A 1 1.96 1.23 15.13
C LEU A 1 0.51 0.79 15.22
N PHE A 2 -0.38 1.61 15.79
CA PHE A 2 -1.80 1.25 15.98
C PHE A 2 -2.50 0.85 14.67
N CYS A 3 -2.39 1.67 13.61
CA CYS A 3 -2.97 1.33 12.30
C CYS A 3 -2.42 0.03 11.70
N CYS A 4 -1.12 -0.23 11.76
CA CYS A 4 -0.52 -1.46 11.21
C CYS A 4 -1.03 -2.72 11.94
N GLY A 5 -1.21 -2.63 13.26
CA GLY A 5 -1.80 -3.72 14.05
C GLY A 5 -3.25 -3.99 13.65
N ILE A 6 -4.06 -2.95 13.48
CA ILE A 6 -5.45 -3.07 13.00
C ILE A 6 -5.50 -3.68 11.60
N VAL A 7 -4.67 -3.19 10.68
CA VAL A 7 -4.62 -3.72 9.29
C VAL A 7 -4.21 -5.18 9.27
N THR A 8 -3.20 -5.56 10.07
CA THR A 8 -2.77 -6.96 10.19
C THR A 8 -3.90 -7.83 10.72
N LEU A 9 -4.60 -7.40 11.78
CA LEU A 9 -5.77 -8.13 12.30
C LEU A 9 -6.89 -8.24 11.26
N LEU A 10 -7.18 -7.17 10.53
CA LEU A 10 -8.20 -7.16 9.47
C LEU A 10 -7.83 -8.12 8.33
N GLN A 11 -6.56 -8.19 7.97
CA GLN A 11 -6.04 -9.08 6.92
C GLN A 11 -6.09 -10.56 7.34
N CYS A 12 -5.78 -10.83 8.62
CA CYS A 12 -5.79 -12.17 9.23
C CYS A 12 -7.21 -12.69 9.50
N ILE A 13 -8.09 -11.87 10.08
CA ILE A 13 -9.47 -12.26 10.42
C ILE A 13 -10.33 -12.36 9.15
N GLY A 14 -10.16 -11.41 8.23
CA GLY A 14 -10.92 -11.30 6.99
C GLY A 14 -12.40 -10.98 7.23
N ILE A 15 -12.93 -9.98 6.53
CA ILE A 15 -14.34 -9.61 6.57
C ILE A 15 -14.97 -10.03 5.24
N GLY A 16 -15.72 -11.14 5.27
CA GLY A 16 -16.44 -11.67 4.11
C GLY A 16 -15.54 -12.26 3.02
N ARG A 17 -15.99 -12.16 1.76
CA ARG A 17 -15.31 -12.68 0.54
C ARG A 17 -14.50 -11.60 -0.20
N PHE A 18 -14.58 -10.35 0.27
CA PHE A 18 -14.01 -9.16 -0.39
C PHE A 18 -12.83 -8.53 0.37
N MET A 19 -12.69 -8.73 1.69
CA MET A 19 -11.64 -8.10 2.49
C MET A 19 -10.88 -9.12 3.34
N GLY A 20 -9.55 -9.12 3.21
CA GLY A 20 -8.63 -9.98 3.94
C GLY A 20 -8.40 -11.36 3.29
N ILE A 21 -7.14 -11.79 3.27
CA ILE A 21 -6.69 -13.06 2.68
C ILE A 21 -6.86 -14.26 3.62
N ARG A 22 -7.28 -14.04 4.88
CA ARG A 22 -7.47 -15.09 5.91
C ARG A 22 -6.22 -15.95 6.13
N LEU A 23 -5.05 -15.37 5.86
CA LEU A 23 -3.75 -15.97 6.08
C LEU A 23 -2.99 -15.09 7.08
N PRO A 24 -2.14 -15.68 7.92
CA PRO A 24 -1.35 -14.95 8.90
C PRO A 24 -0.25 -14.16 8.19
N VAL A 25 -0.58 -12.96 7.73
CA VAL A 25 0.33 -12.04 7.02
C VAL A 25 0.46 -10.75 7.82
N ILE A 26 1.70 -10.40 8.14
CA ILE A 26 2.04 -9.20 8.89
C ILE A 26 2.13 -8.02 7.92
N MET A 27 1.32 -6.97 8.15
CA MET A 27 1.33 -5.76 7.33
C MET A 27 2.11 -4.66 8.04
N SER A 28 3.21 -4.22 7.44
CA SER A 28 4.03 -3.10 7.91
C SER A 28 4.10 -2.00 6.85
N VAL A 29 4.71 -0.86 7.20
CA VAL A 29 4.92 0.24 6.26
C VAL A 29 6.16 -0.06 5.42
N THR A 30 6.07 0.11 4.09
CA THR A 30 7.19 -0.06 3.17
C THR A 30 8.04 1.22 3.08
N PHE A 31 9.36 1.05 2.93
CA PHE A 31 10.28 2.17 2.66
C PHE A 31 10.13 2.76 1.25
N ALA A 32 9.51 2.03 0.31
CA ALA A 32 9.30 2.51 -1.06
C ALA A 32 8.50 3.84 -1.12
N ALA A 33 7.67 4.12 -0.11
CA ALA A 33 6.87 5.33 -0.04
C ALA A 33 7.62 6.55 0.52
N VAL A 34 8.84 6.41 1.05
CA VAL A 34 9.56 7.51 1.72
C VAL A 34 9.97 8.60 0.72
N THR A 35 10.55 8.22 -0.42
CA THR A 35 10.99 9.15 -1.47
C THR A 35 9.86 10.06 -1.98
N PRO A 36 8.68 9.54 -2.39
CA PRO A 36 7.59 10.40 -2.82
C PRO A 36 7.01 11.26 -1.69
N MET A 37 7.00 10.78 -0.44
CA MET A 37 6.56 11.60 0.70
C MET A 37 7.46 12.82 0.92
N ILE A 38 8.77 12.64 0.81
CA ILE A 38 9.73 13.76 0.90
C ILE A 38 9.50 14.74 -0.25
N ALA A 39 9.36 14.25 -1.48
CA ALA A 39 9.12 15.10 -2.65
C ALA A 39 7.84 15.95 -2.52
N ILE A 40 6.75 15.39 -1.98
CA ILE A 40 5.52 16.14 -1.71
C ILE A 40 5.73 17.12 -0.56
N GLY A 41 6.38 16.68 0.52
CA GLY A 41 6.63 17.48 1.73
C GLY A 41 7.54 18.69 1.52
N MET A 42 8.35 18.71 0.45
CA MET A 42 9.16 19.88 0.06
C MET A 42 8.32 21.05 -0.46
N ASN A 43 7.03 20.85 -0.78
CA ASN A 43 6.13 21.92 -1.18
C ASN A 43 5.43 22.52 0.05
N PRO A 44 5.73 23.78 0.43
CA PRO A 44 5.21 24.38 1.67
C PRO A 44 3.70 24.63 1.65
N ASP A 45 3.10 24.82 0.48
CA ASP A 45 1.66 25.11 0.35
C ASP A 45 0.76 23.88 0.58
N ILE A 46 1.30 22.67 0.36
CA ILE A 46 0.55 21.41 0.43
C ILE A 46 0.99 20.58 1.63
N GLY A 47 2.31 20.54 1.87
CA GLY A 47 2.96 19.92 3.01
C GLY A 47 2.36 18.56 3.40
N LEU A 48 2.02 18.45 4.69
CA LEU A 48 1.51 17.22 5.30
C LEU A 48 0.13 16.80 4.78
N LEU A 49 -0.74 17.77 4.45
CA LEU A 49 -2.08 17.49 3.90
C LEU A 49 -1.98 16.83 2.52
N GLY A 50 -1.00 17.22 1.71
CA GLY A 50 -0.71 16.58 0.42
C GLY A 50 -0.31 15.11 0.58
N ILE A 51 0.53 14.81 1.58
CA ILE A 51 0.96 13.44 1.87
C ILE A 51 -0.22 12.56 2.29
N PHE A 52 -1.07 13.04 3.21
CA PHE A 52 -2.26 12.30 3.63
C PHE A 52 -3.29 12.14 2.50
N GLY A 53 -3.56 13.20 1.73
CA GLY A 53 -4.47 13.13 0.59
C GLY A 53 -3.97 12.15 -0.49
N ALA A 54 -2.69 12.22 -0.84
CA ALA A 54 -2.08 11.34 -1.83
C ALA A 54 -2.09 9.88 -1.38
N THR A 55 -1.78 9.59 -0.10
CA THR A 55 -1.79 8.22 0.42
C THR A 55 -3.19 7.60 0.45
N ILE A 56 -4.22 8.37 0.82
CA ILE A 56 -5.60 7.89 0.80
C ILE A 56 -6.06 7.64 -0.65
N ALA A 57 -5.78 8.58 -1.56
CA ALA A 57 -6.12 8.43 -2.98
C ALA A 57 -5.40 7.22 -3.60
N ALA A 58 -4.11 7.05 -3.33
CA ALA A 58 -3.32 5.90 -3.77
C ALA A 58 -3.89 4.59 -3.23
N GLY A 59 -4.29 4.53 -1.95
CA GLY A 59 -4.93 3.34 -1.37
C GLY A 59 -6.23 2.96 -2.08
N PHE A 60 -7.07 3.94 -2.41
CA PHE A 60 -8.32 3.69 -3.14
C PHE A 60 -8.07 3.22 -4.58
N ILE A 61 -7.19 3.90 -5.31
CA ILE A 61 -6.83 3.56 -6.70
C ILE A 61 -6.20 2.17 -6.76
N THR A 62 -5.26 1.86 -5.87
CA THR A 62 -4.59 0.55 -5.85
C THR A 62 -5.55 -0.57 -5.48
N THR A 63 -6.49 -0.35 -4.56
CA THR A 63 -7.54 -1.34 -4.24
C THR A 63 -8.41 -1.65 -5.46
N LEU A 64 -8.76 -0.63 -6.26
CA LEU A 64 -9.54 -0.81 -7.48
C LEU A 64 -8.74 -1.53 -8.59
N LEU A 65 -7.45 -1.22 -8.72
CA LEU A 65 -6.56 -1.80 -9.73
C LEU A 65 -5.94 -3.14 -9.31
N ALA A 66 -6.06 -3.54 -8.04
CA ALA A 66 -5.49 -4.79 -7.50
C ALA A 66 -5.75 -6.04 -8.36
N PRO A 67 -6.97 -6.34 -8.84
CA PRO A 67 -7.20 -7.53 -9.66
C PRO A 67 -6.55 -7.46 -11.04
N LEU A 68 -6.33 -6.25 -11.59
CA LEU A 68 -5.67 -6.06 -12.87
C LEU A 68 -4.16 -6.24 -12.73
N ILE A 69 -3.56 -5.64 -11.71
CA ILE A 69 -2.12 -5.75 -11.42
C ILE A 69 -1.74 -7.20 -11.11
N GLY A 70 -2.63 -7.95 -10.43
CA GLY A 70 -2.40 -9.37 -10.17
C GLY A 70 -2.24 -10.22 -11.45
N ARG A 71 -2.86 -9.81 -12.57
CA ARG A 71 -2.68 -10.47 -13.88
C ARG A 71 -1.38 -10.10 -14.58
N LEU A 72 -0.75 -8.98 -14.19
CA LEU A 72 0.50 -8.49 -14.76
C LEU A 72 1.73 -9.01 -14.02
N MET A 73 1.58 -9.60 -12.83
CA MET A 73 2.69 -10.22 -12.07
C MET A 73 3.54 -11.24 -12.88
N PRO A 74 3.01 -12.03 -13.83
CA PRO A 74 3.82 -12.93 -14.66
C PRO A 74 4.80 -12.21 -15.61
N LEU A 75 4.59 -10.92 -15.90
CA LEU A 75 5.45 -10.12 -16.77
C LEU A 75 6.69 -9.59 -16.05
N PHE A 76 6.67 -9.57 -14.71
CA PHE A 76 7.77 -9.08 -13.88
C PHE A 76 8.48 -10.27 -13.23
N PRO A 77 9.53 -10.82 -13.86
CA PRO A 77 10.32 -11.88 -13.23
C PRO A 77 10.94 -11.38 -11.92
N PRO A 78 11.26 -12.29 -10.97
CA PRO A 78 11.73 -11.93 -9.63
C PRO A 78 13.02 -11.09 -9.62
N LEU A 79 13.75 -11.10 -10.74
CA LEU A 79 14.92 -10.25 -11.00
C LEU A 79 14.62 -8.75 -10.94
N VAL A 80 13.42 -8.30 -11.31
CA VAL A 80 13.06 -6.87 -11.30
C VAL A 80 12.48 -6.47 -9.95
N THR A 81 11.68 -7.35 -9.32
CA THR A 81 11.05 -7.06 -8.04
C THR A 81 12.03 -7.08 -6.86
N GLY A 82 13.19 -7.73 -6.99
CA GLY A 82 14.19 -7.82 -5.92
C GLY A 82 15.28 -6.74 -5.93
N VAL A 83 15.37 -5.91 -6.98
CA VAL A 83 16.42 -4.89 -7.15
C VAL A 83 15.99 -3.51 -6.63
N VAL A 84 14.68 -3.28 -6.52
CA VAL A 84 14.05 -2.01 -6.10
C VAL A 84 13.70 -2.05 -4.62
#